data_AF-A0A6I6N0L7-F1
#
_entry.id   AF-A0A6I6N0L7-F1
#
_cell.length_a   1.000
_cell.length_b   1.000
_cell.length_c   1.000
_cell.angle_alpha   90.00
_cell.angle_beta   90.00
_cell.angle_gamma   90.00
#
_symmetry.space_group_name_H-M   'P 1'
#
loop_
_entity.id
_entity.type
_entity.pdbx_description
1 polymer ?
#
loop_
_entity_poly.entity_id
_entity_poly.type
_entity_poly.pdbx_seq_one_letter_code
_entity_poly.pdbx_strand_id
1 'polypeptide(L)'
;MFWAQRYQLSGPAAVALRLEGEAAEAAASDLYRFTSLIKKGVPHEERQAVLEAMWRVILADSHREMHEEALMRRITDLLGLDSRDSVEARRRAGLS
;
A
#
# COMPACT_ATOMS: atom_id res chain seq x y z
N MET A 1 14.92 -22.37 -24.06
CA MET A 1 14.72 -23.64 -23.31
C MET A 1 15.70 -23.76 -22.13
N PHE A 2 15.64 -22.90 -21.10
CA PHE A 2 16.54 -23.04 -19.92
C PHE A 2 15.92 -22.68 -18.56
N TRP A 3 14.82 -21.91 -18.52
CA TRP A 3 14.19 -21.46 -17.27
C TRP A 3 13.27 -22.50 -16.61
N ALA A 4 12.80 -23.49 -17.37
CA ALA A 4 11.82 -24.48 -16.91
C ALA A 4 12.42 -25.62 -16.08
N GLN A 5 13.72 -25.87 -16.18
CA GLN A 5 14.36 -27.05 -15.56
C GLN A 5 14.76 -26.83 -14.09
N ARG A 6 14.79 -25.58 -13.61
CA ARG A 6 15.36 -25.24 -12.29
C ARG A 6 14.38 -25.25 -11.12
N TYR A 7 13.07 -25.20 -11.36
CA TYR A 7 12.10 -24.96 -10.28
C TYR A 7 11.10 -26.07 -9.97
N GLN A 8 11.01 -27.17 -10.73
CA GLN A 8 10.07 -28.29 -10.46
C GLN A 8 8.66 -27.85 -10.02
N LEU A 9 8.18 -26.69 -10.47
CA LEU A 9 6.84 -26.21 -10.16
C LEU A 9 5.94 -26.66 -11.29
N SER A 10 4.92 -27.46 -10.96
CA SER A 10 3.86 -27.83 -11.87
C SER A 10 3.30 -26.56 -12.52
N GLY A 11 3.17 -26.57 -13.86
CA GLY A 11 2.86 -25.42 -14.70
C GLY A 11 1.77 -24.44 -14.21
N PRO A 12 0.72 -24.85 -13.48
CA PRO A 12 -0.29 -23.93 -12.96
C PRO A 12 0.21 -23.01 -11.82
N ALA A 13 1.06 -23.50 -10.92
CA ALA A 13 1.52 -22.74 -9.75
C ALA A 13 2.52 -21.63 -10.14
N ALA A 14 3.35 -21.88 -11.14
CA ALA A 14 4.29 -20.89 -11.67
C ALA A 14 3.59 -19.72 -12.39
N VAL A 15 2.42 -19.97 -13.01
CA VAL A 15 1.61 -18.92 -13.63
C VAL A 15 0.91 -18.07 -12.57
N ALA A 16 0.38 -18.68 -11.51
CA ALA A 16 -0.23 -17.96 -10.40
C ALA A 16 0.77 -17.01 -9.70
N LEU A 17 1.96 -17.52 -9.34
CA LEU A 17 3.04 -16.72 -8.74
C LEU A 17 3.50 -15.57 -9.64
N ARG A 18 3.53 -15.77 -10.96
CA ARG A 18 3.86 -14.71 -11.92
C ARG A 18 2.78 -13.64 -11.99
N LEU A 19 1.50 -14.02 -12.02
CA LEU A 19 0.37 -13.09 -12.03
C LEU A 19 0.29 -12.28 -10.72
N GLU A 20 0.54 -12.92 -9.58
CA GLU A 20 0.65 -12.24 -8.28
C GLU A 20 1.82 -11.24 -8.28
N GLY A 21 2.96 -11.61 -8.87
CA GLY A 21 4.11 -10.73 -9.05
C GLY A 21 3.80 -9.52 -9.93
N GLU A 22 3.16 -9.73 -11.09
CA GLU A 22 2.76 -8.68 -12.02
C GLU A 22 1.74 -7.71 -11.37
N ALA A 23 0.78 -8.23 -10.60
CA ALA A 23 -0.18 -7.42 -9.85
C ALA A 23 0.51 -6.60 -8.73
N ALA A 24 1.45 -7.20 -8.01
CA ALA A 24 2.20 -6.53 -6.96
C ALA A 24 3.11 -5.41 -7.51
N GLU A 25 3.73 -5.64 -8.68
CA GLU A 25 4.54 -4.65 -9.39
C GLU A 25 3.68 -3.47 -9.90
N ALA A 26 2.52 -3.76 -10.50
CA ALA A 26 1.58 -2.74 -10.96
C ALA A 26 1.07 -1.88 -9.80
N ALA A 27 0.66 -2.50 -8.69
CA ALA A 27 0.21 -1.79 -7.49
C ALA A 27 1.33 -0.95 -6.86
N ALA A 28 2.57 -1.45 -6.86
CA ALA A 28 3.71 -0.67 -6.40
C ALA A 28 3.90 0.58 -7.27
N SER A 29 3.94 0.41 -8.60
CA SER A 29 4.09 1.51 -9.56
C SER A 29 3.03 2.61 -9.36
N ASP A 30 1.77 2.20 -9.14
CA ASP A 30 0.68 3.15 -8.90
C ASP A 30 0.84 3.88 -7.56
N LEU A 31 1.22 3.18 -6.49
CA LEU A 31 1.46 3.78 -5.18
C LEU A 31 2.60 4.82 -5.21
N TYR A 32 3.70 4.51 -5.91
CA TYR A 32 4.80 5.46 -6.11
C TYR A 32 4.35 6.70 -6.89
N ARG A 33 3.54 6.51 -7.95
CA ARG A 33 3.00 7.62 -8.73
C ARG A 33 2.06 8.50 -7.91
N PHE A 34 1.12 7.89 -7.19
CA PHE A 34 0.16 8.57 -6.32
C PHE A 34 0.86 9.38 -5.22
N THR A 35 1.76 8.75 -4.47
CA THR A 35 2.50 9.44 -3.40
C THR A 35 3.45 10.51 -3.94
N SER A 36 4.00 10.35 -5.14
CA SER A 36 4.79 11.39 -5.81
C SER A 36 3.96 12.63 -6.15
N LEU A 37 2.71 12.45 -6.59
CA LEU A 37 1.79 13.57 -6.84
C LEU A 37 1.43 14.30 -5.53
N ILE A 38 1.15 13.56 -4.45
CA ILE A 38 0.90 14.16 -3.13
C ILE A 38 2.11 14.96 -2.67
N LYS A 39 3.32 14.39 -2.74
CA LYS A 39 4.55 15.08 -2.31
C LYS A 39 4.81 16.38 -3.08
N LYS A 40 4.38 16.46 -4.35
CA LYS A 40 4.51 17.66 -5.18
C LYS A 40 3.43 18.71 -4.88
N GLY A 41 2.24 18.28 -4.51
CA GLY A 41 1.09 19.18 -4.30
C GLY A 41 0.80 19.56 -2.85
N VAL A 42 1.32 18.78 -1.88
CA VAL A 42 0.98 18.90 -0.46
C VAL A 42 2.27 19.15 0.36
N PRO A 43 2.34 20.29 1.09
CA PRO A 43 3.41 20.57 2.04
C PRO A 43 3.56 19.46 3.07
N HIS A 44 4.77 19.27 3.61
CA HIS A 44 5.05 18.14 4.50
C HIS A 44 4.14 18.15 5.74
N GLU A 45 3.92 19.32 6.32
CA GLU A 45 3.05 19.55 7.49
C GLU A 45 1.58 19.15 7.26
N GLU A 46 1.10 19.15 6.01
CA GLU A 46 -0.28 18.83 5.66
C GLU A 46 -0.48 17.35 5.31
N ARG A 47 0.61 16.58 5.09
CA ARG A 47 0.52 15.17 4.69
C ARG A 47 -0.10 14.28 5.76
N GLN A 48 -0.05 14.68 7.03
CA GLN A 48 -0.72 13.97 8.11
C GLN A 48 -2.25 13.98 7.93
N ALA A 49 -2.83 15.07 7.45
CA ALA A 49 -4.27 15.16 7.17
C ALA A 49 -4.69 14.26 5.99
N VAL A 50 -3.81 14.11 4.99
CA VAL A 50 -4.02 13.15 3.88
C VAL A 50 -4.06 11.72 4.42
N LEU A 51 -3.13 11.38 5.32
CA LEU A 51 -3.07 10.05 5.94
C LEU A 51 -4.34 9.75 6.77
N GLU A 52 -4.84 10.75 7.50
CA GLU A 52 -6.10 10.65 8.27
C GLU A 52 -7.32 10.43 7.35
N ALA A 53 -7.39 11.15 6.22
CA ALA A 53 -8.45 10.97 5.24
C ALA A 53 -8.45 9.56 4.63
N MET A 54 -7.26 9.00 4.34
CA MET A 54 -7.13 7.63 3.83
C MET A 54 -7.60 6.60 4.89
N TRP A 55 -7.26 6.81 6.15
CA TRP A 55 -7.76 5.97 7.25
C TRP A 55 -9.28 6.00 7.39
N ARG A 56 -9.94 7.15 7.20
CA ARG A 56 -11.42 7.23 7.23
C ARG A 56 -12.07 6.38 6.14
N VAL A 57 -11.50 6.36 4.94
CA VAL A 57 -12.01 5.55 3.83
C VAL A 57 -11.85 4.05 4.11
N ILE A 58 -10.68 3.65 4.61
CA ILE A 58 -10.38 2.27 4.98
C ILE A 58 -11.28 1.78 6.11
N LEU A 59 -11.43 2.57 7.18
CA LEU A 59 -12.26 2.20 8.32
C LEU A 59 -13.77 2.16 7.99
N ALA A 60 -14.19 2.78 6.89
CA ALA A 60 -15.57 2.70 6.41
C ALA A 60 -15.89 1.37 5.71
N ASP A 61 -14.88 0.63 5.22
CA ASP A 61 -15.03 -0.69 4.61
C ASP A 61 -14.49 -1.77 5.56
N SER A 62 -15.38 -2.44 6.30
CA SER A 62 -15.03 -3.28 7.44
C SER A 62 -14.41 -4.65 7.10
N HIS A 63 -13.96 -4.88 5.87
CA HIS A 63 -13.73 -6.24 5.36
C HIS A 63 -12.26 -6.70 5.27
N ARG A 64 -11.25 -5.81 5.31
CA ARG A 64 -9.86 -6.20 4.96
C ARG A 64 -8.73 -5.54 5.78
N GLU A 65 -8.82 -5.62 7.11
CA GLU A 65 -7.87 -4.97 8.03
C GLU A 65 -6.37 -5.26 7.75
N MET A 66 -5.94 -6.52 7.60
CA MET A 66 -4.51 -6.83 7.49
C MET A 66 -3.84 -6.28 6.21
N HIS A 67 -4.55 -6.33 5.07
CA HIS A 67 -3.99 -5.84 3.81
C HIS A 67 -3.96 -4.32 3.79
N GLU A 68 -4.98 -3.68 4.36
CA GLU A 68 -5.10 -2.23 4.47
C GLU A 68 -4.07 -1.65 5.43
N GLU A 69 -3.78 -2.33 6.55
CA GLU A 69 -2.70 -1.94 7.46
C GLU A 69 -1.32 -1.98 6.77
N ALA A 70 -1.04 -3.04 6.02
CA ALA A 70 0.21 -3.16 5.27
C ALA A 70 0.32 -2.09 4.16
N LEU A 71 -0.78 -1.80 3.48
CA LEU A 71 -0.86 -0.74 2.47
C LEU A 71 -0.65 0.65 3.10
N MET A 72 -1.32 0.95 4.22
CA MET A 72 -1.20 2.23 4.92
C MET A 72 0.21 2.46 5.43
N ARG A 73 0.86 1.42 5.96
CA ARG A 73 2.27 1.51 6.37
C ARG A 73 3.16 1.89 5.18
N ARG A 74 2.96 1.26 4.03
CA ARG A 74 3.74 1.56 2.81
C ARG A 74 3.47 2.98 2.31
N ILE A 75 2.24 3.47 2.40
CA ILE A 75 1.87 4.85 2.05
C ILE A 75 2.57 5.84 3.00
N THR A 76 2.54 5.60 4.31
CA THR A 76 3.22 6.42 5.32
C THR A 76 4.70 6.57 5.00
N ASP A 77 5.40 5.47 4.73
CA ASP A 77 6.82 5.47 4.36
C ASP A 77 7.08 6.28 3.07
N LEU A 78 6.21 6.12 2.06
CA LEU A 78 6.35 6.81 0.77
C LEU A 78 6.04 8.32 0.83
N LEU A 79 5.21 8.75 1.78
CA LEU A 79 4.93 10.16 2.06
C LEU A 79 6.03 10.82 2.90
N GLY A 80 6.94 10.02 3.48
CA GLY A 80 8.04 10.45 4.34
C GLY A 80 7.61 10.76 5.78
N LEU A 81 6.54 10.11 6.26
CA LEU A 81 6.00 10.28 7.62
C LEU A 81 6.45 9.15 8.54
N ASP A 82 6.35 9.33 9.85
CA ASP A 82 6.64 8.26 10.81
C ASP A 82 5.45 7.30 10.90
N SER A 83 5.73 6.00 11.05
CA SER A 83 4.76 4.97 11.45
C SER A 83 3.86 5.38 12.63
N ARG A 84 4.37 6.16 13.58
CA ARG A 84 3.62 6.71 14.72
C ARG A 84 2.51 7.67 14.28
N ASP A 85 2.77 8.48 13.25
CA ASP A 85 1.80 9.41 12.69
C ASP A 85 0.61 8.65 12.07
N SER A 86 0.87 7.47 11.51
CA SER A 86 -0.15 6.58 10.97
C SER A 86 -1.05 5.97 12.05
N VAL A 87 -0.45 5.53 13.16
CA VAL A 87 -1.22 5.01 14.30
C VAL A 87 -2.10 6.11 14.92
N GLU A 88 -1.58 7.33 15.04
CA GLU A 88 -2.34 8.46 15.56
C GLU A 88 -3.46 8.89 14.61
N ALA A 89 -3.19 8.96 13.31
CA ALA A 89 -4.19 9.26 12.28
C ALA A 89 -5.34 8.23 12.29
N ARG A 90 -5.04 6.93 12.42
CA ARG A 90 -6.06 5.89 12.58
C ARG A 90 -6.94 6.11 13.81
N ARG A 91 -6.33 6.44 14.96
CA ARG A 91 -7.07 6.72 16.20
C ARG A 91 -8.03 7.89 16.02
N ARG A 92 -7.59 8.96 15.36
CA ARG A 92 -8.44 10.14 15.07
C ARG A 92 -9.56 9.81 14.08
N ALA A 93 -9.27 9.02 13.06
CA ALA A 93 -10.25 8.61 12.06
C ALA A 93 -11.38 7.74 12.65
N GLY A 94 -11.07 6.85 13.61
CA GLY A 94 -12.06 6.00 14.28
C GLY A 94 -12.87 6.67 15.40
N LEU A 95 -12.63 7.96 15.70
CA LEU A 95 -13.37 8.74 16.70
C LEU A 95 -14.43 9.66 16.08
N SER A 96 -14.60 9.63 14.75
CA SER A 96 -15.58 10.40 13.97
C SER A 96 -16.77 9.53 13.56
#